data_AF-A0A962ZX82-F1
#
_entry.id   AF-A0A962ZX82-F1
#
_cell.length_a   1.000
_cell.length_b   1.000
_cell.length_c   1.000
_cell.angle_alpha   90.00
_cell.angle_beta   90.00
_cell.angle_gamma   90.00
#
_symmetry.space_group_name_H-M   'P 1'
#
loop_
_entity.id
_entity.type
_entity.pdbx_description
1 polymer ?
#
loop_
_entity_poly.entity_id
_entity_poly.type
_entity_poly.pdbx_seq_one_letter_code
_entity_poly.pdbx_strand_id
1 'polypeptide(L)'
;MLRRGADARDSGDLWEYIPAVFFLRQYSRSPGDDIPTLCRKRPGRTSGRMAPTECLVEGIENLQLEFGIDDNGDLQADRFERAPTTAELARAVAARLSLLVRSVHPVPGHRDTSSYLLAGSRVPAAGDGYYRRILQATVLLRNNPVFRW
;
A
#
# COMPACT_ATOMS: atom_id res chain seq x y z
N MET A 1 1.78 32.97 -0.28
CA MET A 1 2.46 33.11 -1.57
C MET A 1 3.71 32.22 -1.53
N LEU A 2 3.63 31.00 -2.07
CA LEU A 2 4.78 30.08 -2.12
C LEU A 2 5.70 30.54 -3.26
N ARG A 3 6.94 30.91 -2.94
CA ARG A 3 7.95 31.31 -3.92
C ARG A 3 8.35 30.09 -4.75
N ARG A 4 8.24 30.19 -6.08
CA ARG A 4 8.88 29.27 -7.03
C ARG A 4 10.38 29.24 -6.73
N GLY A 5 10.94 28.04 -6.57
CA GLY A 5 12.39 27.84 -6.63
C GLY A 5 12.87 28.22 -8.02
N ALA A 6 13.76 29.20 -8.09
CA ALA A 6 14.51 29.52 -9.29
C ALA A 6 15.56 28.41 -9.45
N ASP A 7 15.26 27.42 -10.29
CA ASP A 7 16.22 26.49 -10.93
C ASP A 7 15.54 25.45 -11.84
N ALA A 8 14.28 25.67 -12.25
CA ALA A 8 13.70 24.91 -13.35
C ALA A 8 14.31 25.41 -14.67
N ARG A 9 15.28 24.67 -15.22
CA ARG A 9 15.68 24.84 -16.62
C ARG A 9 14.44 24.57 -17.49
N ASP A 10 14.17 25.50 -18.40
CA ASP A 10 13.05 25.47 -19.33
C ASP A 10 12.92 24.14 -20.09
N SER A 11 11.67 23.73 -20.34
CA SER A 11 11.20 22.65 -21.24
C SER A 11 10.90 21.26 -20.65
N GLY A 12 10.27 21.18 -19.48
CA GLY A 12 9.74 19.91 -18.96
C GLY A 12 8.40 20.07 -18.24
N ASP A 13 7.50 19.10 -18.41
CA ASP A 13 6.27 18.99 -17.63
C ASP A 13 6.62 18.71 -16.16
N LEU A 14 6.33 19.68 -15.30
CA LEU A 14 6.51 19.55 -13.85
C LEU A 14 5.24 18.97 -13.25
N TRP A 15 5.30 17.72 -12.80
CA TRP A 15 4.19 17.07 -12.08
C TRP A 15 4.25 17.37 -10.59
N GLU A 16 3.11 17.66 -9.98
CA GLU A 16 3.00 17.82 -8.54
C GLU A 16 3.22 16.47 -7.83
N TYR A 17 4.18 16.42 -6.91
CA TYR A 17 4.37 15.26 -6.03
C TYR A 17 3.34 15.30 -4.89
N ILE A 18 2.40 14.35 -4.90
CA ILE A 18 1.34 14.25 -3.88
C ILE A 18 1.53 12.97 -3.06
N PRO A 19 2.10 13.05 -1.84
CA PRO A 19 2.24 11.89 -0.99
C PRO A 19 0.90 11.51 -0.35
N ALA A 20 0.71 10.21 -0.11
CA ALA A 20 -0.41 9.67 0.64
C ALA A 20 0.08 8.62 1.65
N VAL A 21 -0.54 8.61 2.83
CA VAL A 21 -0.29 7.60 3.86
C VAL A 21 -1.49 6.66 3.88
N PHE A 22 -1.24 5.39 3.58
CA PHE A 22 -2.23 4.31 3.71
C PHE A 22 -2.02 3.58 5.03
N PHE A 23 -3.10 3.26 5.72
CA PHE A 23 -3.04 2.57 7.00
C PHE A 23 -4.30 1.74 7.24
N LEU A 24 -4.15 0.69 8.04
CA LEU A 24 -5.26 -0.12 8.50
C LEU A 24 -5.77 0.41 9.83
N ARG A 25 -7.08 0.49 9.95
CA ARG A 25 -7.78 0.87 11.17
C ARG A 25 -8.71 -0.25 11.58
N GLN A 26 -8.91 -0.43 12.88
CA GLN A 26 -9.71 -1.53 13.44
C GLN A 26 -11.22 -1.29 13.39
N TYR A 27 -11.67 -0.16 12.83
CA TYR A 27 -13.08 0.21 12.71
C TYR A 27 -13.35 1.02 11.42
N SER A 28 -14.59 1.01 10.95
CA SER A 28 -15.00 1.71 9.71
C SER A 28 -15.67 3.05 9.97
N ARG A 29 -16.76 3.07 10.74
CA ARG A 29 -17.57 4.27 11.03
C ARG A 29 -17.36 4.74 12.45
N SER A 30 -17.44 3.82 13.40
CA SER A 30 -17.44 4.12 14.83
C SER A 30 -16.47 3.18 15.55
N PRO A 31 -15.62 3.69 16.45
CA PRO A 31 -14.80 2.82 17.30
C PRO A 31 -15.67 1.74 17.97
N GLY A 32 -15.28 0.48 17.81
CA GLY A 32 -16.03 -0.67 18.33
C GLY A 32 -17.02 -1.30 17.34
N ASP A 33 -17.15 -0.81 16.10
CA ASP A 33 -17.87 -1.56 15.06
C ASP A 33 -17.11 -2.81 14.57
N ASP A 34 -15.86 -2.96 14.98
CA ASP A 34 -14.96 -4.07 14.66
C ASP A 34 -14.83 -4.33 13.15
N ILE A 35 -14.99 -3.33 12.29
CA ILE A 35 -14.81 -3.48 10.84
C ILE A 35 -13.40 -2.97 10.43
N PRO A 36 -12.42 -3.87 10.20
CA PRO A 36 -11.08 -3.48 9.78
C PRO A 36 -11.16 -2.78 8.43
N THR A 37 -10.51 -1.63 8.29
CA THR A 37 -10.72 -0.74 7.15
C THR A 37 -9.40 -0.15 6.68
N LEU A 38 -9.16 -0.23 5.37
CA LEU A 38 -8.05 0.48 4.72
C LEU A 38 -8.46 1.94 4.53
N CYS A 39 -7.69 2.83 5.14
CA CYS A 39 -7.90 4.27 5.06
C CYS A 39 -6.64 4.97 4.53
N ARG A 40 -6.83 6.22 4.12
CA ARG A 40 -5.82 7.10 3.55
C ARG A 40 -5.83 8.46 4.24
N LYS A 41 -4.65 9.03 4.44
CA LYS A 41 -4.44 10.45 4.73
C LYS A 41 -3.57 11.09 3.65
N ARG A 42 -3.82 12.37 3.38
CA ARG A 42 -3.06 13.19 2.43
C ARG A 42 -2.70 14.52 3.10
N PRO A 43 -1.64 15.23 2.68
CA PRO A 43 -1.39 16.59 3.12
C PRO A 43 -2.59 17.51 2.81
N GLY A 44 -2.93 18.40 3.73
CA GLY A 44 -3.92 19.44 3.51
C GLY A 44 -3.35 20.54 2.62
N ARG A 45 -4.15 21.02 1.67
CA ARG A 45 -3.69 21.96 0.61
C ARG A 45 -3.27 23.33 1.13
N THR A 46 -3.69 23.72 2.34
CA THR A 46 -3.58 25.12 2.81
C THR A 46 -3.16 25.27 4.27
N SER A 47 -3.15 24.21 5.08
CA SER A 47 -3.07 24.32 6.55
C SER A 47 -1.78 23.79 7.18
N GLY A 48 -0.87 23.21 6.39
CA GLY A 48 0.31 22.50 6.93
C GLY A 48 -0.04 21.28 7.80
N ARG A 49 -1.32 20.88 7.84
CA ARG A 49 -1.84 19.72 8.56
C ARG A 49 -2.22 18.63 7.59
N MET A 50 -2.32 17.38 8.05
CA MET A 50 -2.92 16.30 7.26
C MET A 50 -4.42 16.56 7.08
N ALA A 51 -4.95 16.25 5.90
CA ALA A 51 -6.37 16.20 5.62
C ALA A 51 -7.08 15.15 6.52
N PRO A 52 -8.41 15.25 6.69
CA PRO A 52 -9.18 14.23 7.37
C PRO A 52 -8.92 12.83 6.80
N THR A 53 -9.02 11.82 7.67
CA THR A 53 -8.94 10.42 7.25
C THR A 53 -10.04 10.10 6.25
N GLU A 54 -9.68 9.47 5.15
CA GLU A 54 -10.58 8.97 4.12
C GLU A 54 -10.54 7.44 4.15
N CYS A 55 -11.63 6.77 4.49
CA CYS A 55 -11.67 5.32 4.49
C CYS A 55 -12.19 4.79 3.16
N LEU A 56 -11.45 3.86 2.58
CA LEU A 56 -11.57 3.46 1.19
C LEU A 56 -12.30 2.12 1.06
N VAL A 57 -11.88 1.13 1.86
CA VAL A 57 -12.33 -0.25 1.71
C VAL A 57 -12.42 -0.91 3.09
N GLU A 58 -13.60 -1.40 3.42
CA GLU A 58 -13.86 -2.23 4.60
C GLU A 58 -13.39 -3.68 4.38
N GLY A 59 -13.13 -4.40 5.47
CA GLY A 59 -12.69 -5.78 5.46
C GLY A 59 -11.19 -6.00 5.23
N ILE A 60 -10.38 -4.96 5.07
CA ILE A 60 -8.92 -5.13 4.90
C ILE A 60 -8.24 -5.29 6.26
N GLU A 61 -7.82 -6.52 6.58
CA GLU A 61 -7.18 -6.87 7.86
C GLU A 61 -5.66 -6.80 7.82
N ASN A 62 -5.06 -6.98 6.65
CA ASN A 62 -3.61 -6.96 6.49
C ASN A 62 -3.23 -6.41 5.11
N LEU A 63 -2.15 -5.64 5.07
CA LEU A 63 -1.54 -5.07 3.87
C LEU A 63 -0.03 -5.28 4.01
N GLN A 64 0.54 -6.04 3.09
CA GLN A 64 1.98 -6.23 2.97
C GLN A 64 2.46 -5.74 1.61
N LEU A 65 3.69 -5.23 1.58
CA LEU A 65 4.33 -4.75 0.36
C LEU A 65 5.67 -5.46 0.17
N GLU A 66 5.97 -5.77 -1.08
CA GLU A 66 7.28 -6.21 -1.54
C GLU A 66 7.71 -5.35 -2.72
N PHE A 67 8.98 -5.04 -2.82
CA PHE A 67 9.55 -4.25 -3.91
C PHE A 67 10.24 -5.17 -4.91
N GLY A 68 9.87 -5.05 -6.18
CA GLY A 68 10.47 -5.76 -7.29
C GLY A 68 11.80 -5.10 -7.66
N ILE A 69 12.91 -5.76 -7.34
CA ILE A 69 14.27 -5.25 -7.55
C ILE A 69 14.79 -5.74 -8.90
N ASP A 70 15.33 -4.81 -9.69
CA ASP A 70 16.07 -5.08 -10.91
C ASP A 70 17.57 -5.12 -10.58
N ASP A 71 18.19 -6.29 -10.65
CA ASP A 71 19.62 -6.46 -10.40
C ASP A 71 20.47 -6.35 -11.67
N ASN A 72 19.85 -6.56 -12.84
CA ASN A 72 20.56 -6.71 -14.11
C ASN A 72 20.44 -5.48 -15.03
N GLY A 73 19.54 -4.55 -14.72
CA GLY A 73 19.34 -3.27 -15.41
C GLY A 73 18.41 -3.34 -16.62
N ASP A 74 17.62 -4.40 -16.79
CA ASP A 74 16.71 -4.59 -17.93
C ASP A 74 15.30 -4.04 -17.71
N LEU A 75 15.07 -3.36 -16.59
CA LEU A 75 13.79 -2.78 -16.16
C LEU A 75 12.72 -3.81 -15.78
N GLN A 76 13.10 -5.07 -15.54
CA GLN A 76 12.23 -6.12 -15.03
C GLN A 76 12.60 -6.49 -13.60
N ALA A 77 11.60 -6.88 -12.81
CA ALA A 77 11.86 -7.31 -11.43
C ALA A 77 12.42 -8.74 -11.43
N ASP A 78 13.65 -8.90 -10.98
CA ASP A 78 14.31 -10.21 -10.81
C ASP A 78 13.83 -10.93 -9.53
N ARG A 79 13.62 -10.15 -8.45
CA ARG A 79 13.11 -10.66 -7.17
C ARG A 79 12.22 -9.64 -6.47
N PHE A 80 11.45 -10.10 -5.49
CA PHE A 80 10.63 -9.25 -4.62
C PHE A 80 11.16 -9.29 -3.19
N GLU A 81 11.43 -8.13 -2.61
CA GLU A 81 11.98 -7.98 -1.26
C GLU A 81 11.06 -7.13 -0.37
N ARG A 82 10.81 -7.58 0.87
CA ARG A 82 9.98 -6.86 1.85
C ARG A 82 10.72 -5.72 2.53
N ALA A 83 12.01 -5.93 2.80
CA ALA A 83 12.85 -4.99 3.51
C ALA A 83 14.10 -4.65 2.68
N PRO A 84 13.92 -4.04 1.49
CA PRO A 84 15.06 -3.70 0.66
C PRO A 84 15.94 -2.68 1.35
N THR A 85 17.25 -2.84 1.20
CA THR A 85 18.22 -1.79 1.53
C THR A 85 17.98 -0.56 0.65
N THR A 86 18.53 0.59 1.05
CA THR A 86 18.44 1.82 0.24
C THR A 86 18.97 1.64 -1.19
N ALA A 87 20.04 0.85 -1.35
CA ALA A 87 20.63 0.57 -2.67
C ALA A 87 19.72 -0.31 -3.54
N GLU A 88 19.05 -1.30 -2.96
CA GLU A 88 18.07 -2.13 -3.66
C GLU A 88 16.83 -1.33 -4.02
N LEU A 89 16.32 -0.51 -3.09
CA LEU A 89 15.15 0.32 -3.34
C LEU A 89 15.40 1.33 -4.48
N ALA A 90 16.62 1.84 -4.62
CA ALA A 90 16.99 2.68 -5.77
C ALA A 90 16.85 1.95 -7.11
N ARG A 91 16.96 0.62 -7.12
CA ARG A 91 16.76 -0.25 -8.29
C ARG A 91 15.37 -0.90 -8.36
N ALA A 92 14.42 -0.49 -7.51
CA ALA A 92 13.09 -1.08 -7.51
C ALA A 92 12.24 -0.60 -8.69
N VAL A 93 11.79 -1.52 -9.54
CA VAL A 93 10.98 -1.22 -10.74
C VAL A 93 9.49 -1.48 -10.54
N ALA A 94 9.12 -2.24 -9.51
CA ALA A 94 7.73 -2.56 -9.18
C ALA A 94 7.48 -2.62 -7.68
N ALA A 95 6.22 -2.53 -7.28
CA ALA A 95 5.74 -2.86 -5.94
C ALA A 95 4.61 -3.89 -6.05
N ARG A 96 4.68 -4.93 -5.22
CA ARG A 96 3.67 -5.98 -5.11
C ARG A 96 2.95 -5.83 -3.79
N LEU A 97 1.65 -5.60 -3.87
CA LEU A 97 0.78 -5.42 -2.73
C LEU A 97 0.02 -6.73 -2.49
N SER A 98 0.03 -7.20 -1.25
CA SER A 98 -0.76 -8.35 -0.80
C SER A 98 -1.74 -7.89 0.28
N LEU A 99 -3.03 -8.15 0.08
CA LEU A 99 -4.11 -7.81 1.00
C LEU A 99 -4.75 -9.07 1.56
N LEU A 100 -4.97 -9.11 2.88
CA LEU A 100 -5.91 -10.05 3.48
C LEU A 100 -7.24 -9.35 3.63
N VAL A 101 -8.22 -9.82 2.86
CA VAL A 101 -9.57 -9.28 2.85
C VAL A 101 -10.48 -10.24 3.55
N ARG A 102 -11.28 -9.75 4.49
CA ARG A 102 -12.36 -10.51 5.14
C ARG A 102 -13.74 -10.00 4.71
N SER A 103 -14.76 -10.84 4.85
CA SER A 103 -16.15 -10.39 4.77
C SER A 103 -16.45 -9.38 5.88
N VAL A 104 -17.34 -8.42 5.61
CA VAL A 104 -17.73 -7.41 6.62
C VAL A 104 -18.58 -8.03 7.73
N HIS A 105 -19.37 -9.05 7.40
CA HIS A 105 -20.19 -9.80 8.35
C HIS A 105 -19.72 -11.25 8.45
N PRO A 106 -19.88 -11.89 9.62
CA PRO A 106 -19.63 -13.32 9.75
C PRO A 106 -20.70 -14.09 8.96
N VAL A 107 -20.32 -15.27 8.47
CA VAL A 107 -21.25 -16.17 7.78
C VAL A 107 -21.69 -17.29 8.73
N PRO A 108 -23.00 -17.51 8.93
CA PRO A 108 -23.49 -18.58 9.79
C PRO A 108 -22.92 -19.95 9.40
N GLY A 109 -22.46 -20.70 10.39
CA GLY A 109 -21.87 -22.03 10.19
C GLY A 109 -20.44 -22.02 9.62
N HIS A 110 -19.88 -20.86 9.28
CA HIS A 110 -18.48 -20.76 8.90
C HIS A 110 -17.59 -20.62 10.14
N ARG A 111 -16.42 -21.28 10.10
CA ARG A 111 -15.33 -21.04 11.03
C ARG A 111 -14.01 -21.05 10.29
N ASP A 112 -13.31 -19.92 10.28
CA ASP A 112 -12.04 -19.79 9.59
C ASP A 112 -10.92 -20.43 10.41
N THR A 113 -10.54 -21.62 10.01
CA THR A 113 -9.41 -22.38 10.59
C THR A 113 -8.17 -22.34 9.70
N SER A 114 -8.19 -21.51 8.64
CA SER A 114 -7.11 -21.41 7.66
C SER A 114 -6.04 -20.43 8.11
N SER A 115 -4.78 -20.73 7.83
CA SER A 115 -3.69 -19.75 7.94
C SER A 115 -3.38 -19.15 6.57
N TYR A 116 -3.04 -17.86 6.52
CA TYR A 116 -2.78 -17.13 5.29
C TYR A 116 -1.31 -16.73 5.20
N LEU A 117 -0.70 -16.85 4.02
CA LEU A 117 0.68 -16.41 3.76
C LEU A 117 0.67 -15.15 2.91
N LEU A 118 1.08 -14.01 3.47
CA LEU A 118 1.10 -12.72 2.80
C LEU A 118 2.52 -12.20 2.71
N ALA A 119 3.04 -12.03 1.49
CA ALA A 119 4.43 -11.62 1.26
C ALA A 119 5.42 -12.44 2.11
N GLY A 120 5.21 -13.76 2.27
CA GLY A 120 6.04 -14.61 3.13
C GLY A 120 5.84 -14.45 4.66
N SER A 121 4.86 -13.66 5.12
CA SER A 121 4.47 -13.54 6.53
C SER A 121 3.22 -14.39 6.79
N ARG A 122 3.26 -15.23 7.83
CA ARG A 122 2.14 -16.11 8.16
C ARG A 122 1.19 -15.42 9.12
N VAL A 123 -0.06 -15.28 8.70
CA VAL A 123 -1.19 -14.90 9.54
C VAL A 123 -1.85 -16.20 10.04
N PRO A 124 -1.92 -16.45 11.36
CA PRO A 124 -2.54 -17.65 11.90
C PRO A 124 -4.05 -17.64 11.66
N ALA A 125 -4.68 -18.80 11.83
CA ALA A 125 -6.13 -18.91 11.77
C ALA A 125 -6.78 -18.06 12.88
N ALA A 126 -7.78 -17.27 12.49
CA ALA A 126 -8.52 -16.42 13.42
C ALA A 126 -9.53 -17.22 14.27
N GLY A 127 -10.03 -18.35 13.76
CA GLY A 127 -11.01 -19.18 14.46
C GLY A 127 -12.40 -18.55 14.57
N ASP A 128 -12.70 -17.56 13.75
CA ASP A 128 -13.92 -16.75 13.75
C ASP A 128 -14.83 -17.05 12.54
N GLY A 129 -15.96 -16.34 12.42
CA GLY A 129 -16.97 -16.59 11.39
C GLY A 129 -16.76 -15.88 10.05
N TYR A 130 -15.62 -15.22 9.82
CA TYR A 130 -15.42 -14.40 8.62
C TYR A 130 -14.70 -15.16 7.50
N TYR A 131 -15.21 -15.09 6.28
CA TYR A 131 -14.47 -15.59 5.12
C TYR A 131 -13.31 -14.66 4.82
N ARG A 132 -12.13 -15.20 4.53
CA ARG A 132 -10.98 -14.41 4.08
C ARG A 132 -10.43 -14.86 2.74
N ARG A 133 -9.85 -13.91 2.01
CA ARG A 133 -9.14 -14.14 0.76
C ARG A 133 -7.92 -13.24 0.69
N ILE A 134 -6.88 -13.76 0.05
CA ILE A 134 -5.72 -12.97 -0.32
C ILE A 134 -5.97 -12.37 -1.70
N LEU A 135 -5.77 -11.07 -1.83
CA LEU A 135 -5.71 -10.38 -3.11
C LEU A 135 -4.30 -9.84 -3.32
N GLN A 136 -3.81 -9.92 -4.55
CA GLN A 136 -2.46 -9.46 -4.89
C GLN A 136 -2.49 -8.64 -6.17
N ALA A 137 -1.74 -7.53 -6.17
CA ALA A 137 -1.57 -6.67 -7.33
C ALA A 137 -0.09 -6.26 -7.44
N THR A 138 0.40 -6.15 -8.67
CA THR A 138 1.76 -5.64 -8.95
C THR A 138 1.65 -4.35 -9.75
N VAL A 139 2.31 -3.30 -9.27
CA VAL A 139 2.26 -1.95 -9.84
C VAL A 139 3.67 -1.51 -10.20
N LEU A 140 3.84 -0.94 -11.38
CA LEU A 140 5.13 -0.42 -11.85
C LEU A 140 5.48 0.93 -11.19
N LEU A 141 6.74 1.10 -10.80
CA LEU A 141 7.26 2.32 -10.17
C LEU A 141 7.87 3.26 -11.22
N ARG A 142 7.03 3.81 -12.10
CA ARG A 142 7.46 4.60 -13.27
C ARG A 142 8.17 5.91 -12.95
N ASN A 143 8.03 6.42 -11.72
CA ASN A 143 8.70 7.64 -11.26
C ASN A 143 10.01 7.34 -10.51
N ASN A 144 10.64 6.20 -10.79
CA ASN A 144 11.98 5.89 -10.29
C ASN A 144 13.03 6.45 -11.28
N PRO A 145 14.11 7.13 -10.84
CA PRO A 145 15.23 7.57 -11.68
C PRO A 145 15.88 6.50 -12.56
N VAL A 146 15.61 5.20 -12.35
CA VAL A 146 16.00 4.11 -13.25
C VAL A 146 15.28 4.20 -14.61
N PHE A 147 14.03 4.71 -14.64
CA PHE A 147 13.31 4.99 -15.87
C PHE A 147 13.68 6.39 -16.40
N ARG A 148 14.76 6.48 -17.19
CA ARG A 148 15.08 7.68 -17.97
C ARG A 148 14.73 7.45 -19.43
N TRP A 149 13.99 8.39 -20.01
CA TRP A 149 13.75 8.49 -21.45
C TRP A 149 14.84 9.31 -22.12
#